data_AF-A0A562JCX9-F1
#
_entry.id   AF-A0A562JCX9-F1
#
_cell.length_a   1.000
_cell.length_b   1.000
_cell.length_c   1.000
_cell.angle_alpha   90.00
_cell.angle_beta   90.00
_cell.angle_gamma   90.00
#
_symmetry.space_group_name_H-M   'P 1'
#
loop_
_entity.id
_entity.type
_entity.pdbx_description
1 polymer ?
#
loop_
_entity_poly.entity_id
_entity_poly.type
_entity_poly.pdbx_seq_one_letter_code
_entity_poly.pdbx_strand_id
1 'polypeptide(L)' 'MAETVKVKPTPMQRNRFDVAMELTERHMGFVRDPERLEELFAKYYALAAYCENSDVYSLKNLLDEDLLRKIDK' A
#
# COMPACT_ATOMS: atom_id res chain seq x y z
N MET A 1 -2.66 30.69 25.35
CA MET A 1 -3.85 29.91 24.96
C MET A 1 -3.61 29.44 23.54
N ALA A 2 -3.26 28.18 23.34
CA ALA A 2 -3.07 27.62 22.00
C ALA A 2 -4.44 27.23 21.46
N GLU A 3 -4.94 27.98 20.48
CA GLU A 3 -6.19 27.67 19.80
C GLU A 3 -6.09 26.26 19.19
N THR A 4 -7.06 25.42 19.49
CA THR A 4 -7.17 24.06 18.95
C THR A 4 -7.51 24.16 17.47
N VAL A 5 -6.48 24.05 16.62
CA VAL A 5 -6.65 23.95 15.18
C VAL A 5 -7.45 22.69 14.86
N LYS A 6 -8.76 22.85 14.61
CA LYS A 6 -9.64 21.79 14.12
C LYS A 6 -9.43 21.60 12.62
N VAL A 7 -8.33 20.95 12.24
CA VAL A 7 -8.22 20.38 10.90
C VAL A 7 -9.15 19.17 10.81
N LYS A 8 -10.08 19.18 9.86
CA LYS A 8 -10.76 17.93 9.46
C LYS A 8 -9.66 17.00 8.94
N PRO A 9 -9.50 15.78 9.46
CA PRO A 9 -8.57 14.84 8.87
C PRO A 9 -9.10 14.52 7.48
N THR A 10 -8.52 15.15 6.46
CA THR A 10 -8.59 14.59 5.12
C THR A 10 -7.90 13.23 5.22
N PRO A 11 -8.50 12.16 4.69
CA PRO A 11 -7.78 10.90 4.55
C PRO A 11 -6.46 11.24 3.88
N MET A 12 -5.32 10.94 4.52
CA MET A 12 -4.03 11.12 3.88
C MET A 12 -4.10 10.38 2.54
N GLN A 13 -4.12 11.12 1.44
CA GLN A 13 -4.05 10.55 0.10
C GLN A 13 -2.62 10.05 -0.05
N ARG A 14 -2.38 8.82 0.40
CA ARG A 14 -1.08 8.16 0.24
C ARG A 14 -0.82 8.05 -1.24
N ASN A 15 0.24 8.70 -1.70
CA ASN A 15 0.66 8.56 -3.08
C ASN A 15 1.34 7.19 -3.27
N ARG A 16 1.53 6.77 -4.52
CA ARG A 16 2.16 5.47 -4.85
C ARG A 16 3.57 5.31 -4.26
N PHE A 17 4.32 6.41 -4.15
CA PHE A 17 5.66 6.40 -3.58
C PHE A 17 5.62 6.10 -2.09
N ASP A 18 4.75 6.76 -1.33
CA ASP A 18 4.57 6.52 0.10
C ASP A 18 4.18 5.06 0.36
N VAL A 19 3.24 4.53 -0.44
CA VAL A 19 2.82 3.12 -0.35
C VAL A 19 4.00 2.17 -0.62
N ALA A 20 4.77 2.43 -1.68
CA ALA A 20 5.92 1.60 -2.02
C ALA A 20 7.00 1.63 -0.93
N MET A 21 7.28 2.80 -0.35
CA MET A 21 8.22 2.96 0.76
C MET A 21 7.77 2.16 1.99
N GLU A 22 6.53 2.35 2.45
CA GLU A 22 6.02 1.64 3.62
C GLU A 22 6.04 0.11 3.44
N LEU A 23 5.68 -0.39 2.24
CA LEU A 23 5.73 -1.82 1.93
C LEU A 23 7.16 -2.36 1.89
N THR A 24 8.09 -1.58 1.33
CA THR A 24 9.52 -1.94 1.27
C THR A 24 10.14 -2.00 2.65
N GLU A 25 9.90 -0.99 3.48
CA GLU A 25 10.35 -0.94 4.88
C GLU A 25 9.80 -2.12 5.68
N ARG A 26 8.51 -2.43 5.51
CA ARG A 26 7.88 -3.56 6.17
C ARG A 26 8.49 -4.88 5.74
N HIS A 27 8.80 -5.07 4.45
CA HIS A 27 9.46 -6.28 3.95
C HIS A 27 10.89 -6.39 4.49
N MET A 28 11.65 -5.29 4.51
CA MET A 28 13.01 -5.25 5.04
C MET A 28 13.10 -5.58 6.53
N GLY A 29 12.04 -5.33 7.30
CA GLY A 29 11.91 -5.82 8.67
C GLY A 29 12.02 -7.35 8.79
N PHE A 30 11.68 -8.10 7.73
CA PHE A 30 11.75 -9.56 7.67
C PHE A 30 12.98 -10.07 6.90
N VAL A 31 13.47 -9.32 5.90
CA VAL A 31 14.59 -9.72 5.03
C VAL A 31 15.67 -8.65 5.11
N ARG A 32 16.82 -8.97 5.73
CA ARG A 32 17.97 -8.06 5.84
C ARG A 32 18.97 -8.24 4.70
N ASP A 33 18.47 -8.26 3.46
CA ASP A 33 19.32 -8.32 2.28
C ASP A 33 19.25 -6.98 1.53
N PRO A 34 20.24 -6.08 1.73
CA PRO A 34 20.24 -4.77 1.10
C PRO A 34 20.36 -4.84 -0.43
N GLU A 35 20.88 -5.94 -1.00
CA GLU A 35 21.02 -6.10 -2.44
C GLU A 35 19.67 -6.21 -3.15
N ARG A 36 18.60 -6.56 -2.41
CA ARG A 36 17.23 -6.69 -2.94
C ARG A 36 16.36 -5.46 -2.75
N LEU A 37 16.89 -4.38 -2.16
CA LEU A 37 16.10 -3.19 -1.83
C LEU A 37 15.46 -2.55 -3.06
N GLU A 38 16.26 -2.36 -4.11
CA GLU A 38 15.80 -1.74 -5.35
C GLU A 38 14.71 -2.57 -6.02
N GLU A 39 14.89 -3.89 -6.07
CA GLU A 39 13.93 -4.82 -6.64
C GLU A 39 12.60 -4.82 -5.86
N LEU A 40 12.67 -4.83 -4.53
CA LEU A 40 11.48 -4.78 -3.67
C LEU A 40 10.72 -3.46 -3.86
N PHE A 41 11.43 -2.34 -3.84
CA PHE A 41 10.82 -1.03 -4.05
C PHE A 41 10.15 -0.95 -5.43
N ALA A 42 10.84 -1.36 -6.48
CA ALA A 42 10.31 -1.35 -7.85
C ALA A 42 9.04 -2.21 -7.97
N LYS A 43 9.03 -3.41 -7.38
CA LYS A 43 7.85 -4.29 -7.33
C LYS A 43 6.68 -3.63 -6.61
N TYR A 44 6.90 -3.03 -5.45
CA TYR A 44 5.84 -2.41 -4.68
C TYR A 44 5.31 -1.13 -5.32
N TYR A 45 6.17 -0.34 -5.96
CA TYR A 45 5.75 0.82 -6.72
C TYR A 45 4.89 0.42 -7.92
N ALA A 46 5.31 -0.60 -8.68
CA ALA A 46 4.53 -1.14 -9.79
C ALA A 46 3.17 -1.69 -9.33
N LEU A 47 3.14 -2.39 -8.20
CA LEU A 47 1.88 -2.90 -7.61
C LEU A 47 0.95 -1.75 -7.20
N ALA A 48 1.46 -0.72 -6.53
CA ALA A 48 0.68 0.45 -6.15
C ALA A 48 0.10 1.16 -7.39
N ALA A 49 0.90 1.29 -8.45
CA ALA A 49 0.44 1.84 -9.73
C ALA A 49 -0.63 0.99 -10.39
N TYR A 50 -0.45 -0.33 -10.40
CA TYR A 50 -1.46 -1.26 -10.92
C TYR A 50 -2.77 -1.12 -10.16
N CYS A 51 -2.71 -1.11 -8.82
CA CYS A 51 -3.91 -1.02 -7.99
C CYS A 51 -4.66 0.31 -8.13
N GLU A 52 -3.94 1.41 -8.32
CA GLU A 52 -4.54 2.74 -8.54
C GLU A 52 -5.29 2.84 -9.88
N ASN A 53 -4.82 2.12 -10.91
CA ASN A 53 -5.37 2.19 -12.27
C ASN A 53 -6.30 1.02 -12.63
N SER A 54 -6.43 0.02 -11.75
CA SER A 54 -7.27 -1.16 -12.00
C SER A 54 -8.68 -0.98 -11.46
N ASP A 55 -9.65 -1.59 -12.13
CA ASP A 55 -11.01 -1.67 -11.64
C ASP A 55 -11.17 -2.72 -10.51
N VAL A 56 -12.28 -2.63 -9.79
CA VAL A 56 -12.57 -3.49 -8.64
C VAL A 56 -12.60 -4.98 -9.00
N TYR A 57 -13.05 -5.36 -10.19
CA TYR A 57 -13.10 -6.78 -10.61
C TYR A 57 -11.70 -7.31 -10.88
N SER A 58 -10.86 -6.52 -11.54
CA SER A 58 -9.46 -6.87 -11.77
C SER A 58 -8.68 -7.00 -10.45
N LEU A 59 -8.97 -6.14 -9.47
CA LEU A 59 -8.36 -6.20 -8.14
C LEU A 59 -8.78 -7.43 -7.32
N LYS A 60 -10.01 -7.94 -7.50
CA LYS A 60 -10.46 -9.17 -6.81
C LYS A 60 -9.57 -10.37 -7.15
N ASN A 61 -8.98 -10.41 -8.34
CA ASN A 61 -8.08 -11.48 -8.76
C ASN A 61 -6.72 -11.48 -8.04
N LEU A 62 -6.35 -10.39 -7.35
CA LEU A 62 -5.15 -10.32 -6.52
C LEU A 62 -5.36 -10.86 -5.10
N LEU A 63 -6.61 -11.10 -4.70
CA LEU A 63 -6.97 -11.55 -3.36
C LEU A 63 -7.19 -13.05 -3.35
N ASP A 64 -6.67 -13.74 -2.34
CA ASP A 64 -6.98 -15.14 -2.10
C ASP A 64 -8.48 -15.33 -1.77
N GLU A 65 -9.02 -16.50 -2.07
CA GLU A 65 -10.44 -16.81 -1.86
C GLU A 65 -10.92 -16.53 -0.43
N ASP A 66 -10.08 -16.79 0.57
CA ASP A 66 -10.41 -16.58 1.97
C ASP A 66 -10.59 -15.09 2.32
N LEU A 67 -9.84 -14.19 1.67
CA LEU A 67 -10.02 -12.75 1.83
C LEU A 67 -11.29 -12.28 1.12
N LEU A 68 -11.54 -12.78 -0.09
CA LEU A 68 -12.77 -12.48 -0.83
C LEU A 68 -14.02 -12.86 -0.02
N ARG A 69 -14.03 -14.06 0.58
CA ARG A 69 -15.15 -14.54 1.43
C ARG A 69 -15.40 -13.67 2.68
N LYS A 70 -14.38 -12.96 3.18
CA LYS A 70 -14.51 -12.05 4.33
C LYS A 70 -15.04 -10.68 3.94
N ILE A 71 -14.80 -10.24 2.70
CA ILE A 71 -15.24 -8.94 2.19
C ILE A 71 -16.71 -9.00 1.73
N ASP A 72 -17.18 -10.16 1.27
CA ASP A 72 -18.56 -10.38 0.81
C ASP A 72 -19.59 -10.60 1.95
N LYS A 73 -19.15 -10.56 3.22
CA LYS A 73 -19.99 -10.67 4.42
C LYS A 73 -20.23 -9.32 5.08
#